data_AF-A0A528B2N0-F1
#
_entry.id   AF-A0A528B2N0-F1
#
_cell.length_a   1.000
_cell.length_b   1.000
_cell.length_c   1.000
_cell.angle_alpha   90.00
_cell.angle_beta   90.00
_cell.angle_gamma   90.00
#
_symmetry.space_group_name_H-M   'P 1'
#
loop_
_entity.id
_entity.type
_entity.pdbx_description
1 polymer ?
#
loop_
_entity_poly.entity_id
_entity_poly.type
_entity_poly.pdbx_seq_one_letter_code
_entity_poly.pdbx_strand_id
1 'polypeptide(L)' 'GHPVDYLLTVFGATYAGGEPVANDDAETAAFYTLGEMTALPLAASVFAVADELLRDAGA' A
#
# COMPACT_ATOMS: atom_id res chain seq x y z
N GLY A 1 -7.13 15.63 -20.53
CA GLY A 1 -5.67 15.50 -20.44
C GLY A 1 -5.24 16.20 -19.18
N HIS A 2 -4.52 15.51 -18.29
CA HIS A 2 -3.97 16.14 -17.09
C HIS A 2 -2.79 17.03 -17.51
N PRO A 3 -2.77 18.32 -17.13
CA PRO A 3 -1.76 19.27 -17.60
C PRO A 3 -0.37 19.07 -16.97
N VAL A 4 -0.24 18.10 -16.05
CA VAL A 4 0.96 17.79 -15.29
C VAL A 4 1.03 16.30 -15.04
N ASP A 5 2.24 15.76 -15.12
CA ASP A 5 2.56 14.41 -14.67
C ASP A 5 2.86 14.41 -13.17
N TYR A 6 2.36 13.39 -12.47
CA TYR A 6 2.63 13.18 -11.05
C TYR A 6 3.58 12.00 -10.89
N LEU A 7 4.64 12.18 -10.10
CA LEU A 7 5.55 11.12 -9.71
C LEU A 7 5.21 10.67 -8.28
N LEU A 8 4.84 9.40 -8.14
CA LEU A 8 4.65 8.75 -6.86
C LEU A 8 5.85 7.84 -6.58
N THR A 9 6.54 8.08 -5.46
CA THR A 9 7.58 7.18 -4.94
C THR A 9 7.02 6.44 -3.73
N VAL A 10 7.12 5.11 -3.72
CA VAL A 10 6.64 4.25 -2.64
C VAL A 10 7.83 3.60 -1.95
N PHE A 11 7.78 3.50 -0.62
CA PHE A 11 8.84 2.90 0.20
C PHE A 11 8.28 1.73 1.02
N GLY A 12 9.08 0.67 1.14
CA GLY A 12 8.80 -0.46 2.04
C GLY A 12 9.44 -0.25 3.41
N ALA A 13 8.84 -0.84 4.45
CA ALA A 13 9.37 -0.85 5.80
C ALA A 13 8.95 -2.13 6.55
N THR A 14 9.80 -2.59 7.48
CA THR A 14 9.43 -3.66 8.40
C THR A 14 8.54 -3.09 9.51
N TYR A 15 7.48 -3.80 9.87
CA TYR A 15 6.62 -3.45 10.99
C TYR A 15 7.40 -3.43 12.31
N ALA A 16 7.28 -2.32 13.06
CA ALA A 16 8.01 -2.09 14.32
C ALA A 16 7.10 -2.00 15.57
N GLY A 17 5.79 -2.20 15.43
CA GLY A 17 4.80 -2.10 16.52
C GLY A 17 3.71 -1.05 16.26
N GLY A 18 2.59 -1.14 16.99
CA GLY A 18 1.46 -0.20 16.96
C GLY A 18 0.21 -0.73 16.23
N GLU A 19 -0.90 -0.01 16.37
CA GLU A 19 -2.17 -0.35 15.70
C GLU A 19 -2.44 0.63 14.55
N PRO A 20 -3.06 0.18 13.45
CA PRO A 20 -3.43 1.06 12.36
C PRO A 20 -4.61 1.93 12.78
N VAL A 21 -4.46 3.25 12.66
CA VAL A 21 -5.50 4.23 13.02
C VAL A 21 -5.66 5.20 11.85
N ALA A 22 -6.88 5.26 11.30
CA ALA A 22 -7.24 6.27 10.31
C ALA A 22 -7.22 7.67 10.95
N ASN A 23 -6.79 8.66 10.18
CA ASN A 23 -6.81 10.06 10.60
C ASN A 23 -7.75 10.85 9.68
N ASP A 24 -7.46 12.13 9.44
CA ASP A 24 -8.25 13.04 8.61
C ASP A 24 -8.26 12.72 7.12
N ASP A 25 -7.16 12.18 6.58
CA ASP A 25 -6.98 11.96 5.14
C ASP A 25 -7.38 10.55 4.65
N ALA A 26 -7.91 9.69 5.52
CA ALA A 26 -8.34 8.34 5.16
C ALA A 26 -9.57 7.89 5.96
N GLU A 27 -10.50 7.19 5.31
CA GLU A 27 -11.68 6.62 5.97
C GLU A 27 -11.32 5.43 6.87
N THR A 28 -10.37 4.59 6.47
CA THR A 28 -9.96 3.38 7.19
C THR A 28 -8.46 3.16 7.13
N ALA A 29 -7.89 2.55 8.17
CA ALA A 29 -6.53 2.03 8.18
C ALA A 29 -6.54 0.62 8.77
N ALA A 30 -5.88 -0.32 8.09
CA ALA A 30 -5.80 -1.72 8.52
C ALA A 30 -4.57 -2.39 7.90
N PHE A 31 -4.11 -3.48 8.54
CA PHE A 31 -3.15 -4.38 7.93
C PHE A 31 -3.88 -5.46 7.13
N TYR A 32 -3.38 -5.73 5.93
CA TYR A 32 -3.88 -6.79 5.06
C TYR A 32 -2.71 -7.64 4.57
N THR A 33 -2.93 -8.94 4.47
CA THR A 33 -2.08 -9.83 3.68
C THR A 33 -2.26 -9.54 2.18
N LEU A 34 -1.29 -9.96 1.35
CA LEU A 34 -1.44 -9.87 -0.11
C LEU A 34 -2.71 -10.59 -0.61
N GLY A 35 -3.05 -11.73 0.00
CA GLY A 35 -4.27 -12.47 -0.33
C GLY A 35 -5.53 -11.63 -0.09
N GLU A 36 -5.63 -10.98 1.06
CA GLU A 36 -6.77 -10.11 1.39
C GLU A 36 -6.85 -8.86 0.48
N MET A 37 -5.69 -8.31 0.07
CA MET A 37 -5.66 -7.17 -0.86
C MET A 37 -6.31 -7.48 -2.21
N THR A 38 -6.35 -8.74 -2.66
CA THR A 38 -7.00 -9.12 -3.93
C THR A 38 -8.51 -8.88 -3.94
N ALA A 39 -9.14 -8.81 -2.77
CA ALA A 39 -10.56 -8.54 -2.63
C ALA A 39 -10.89 -7.04 -2.51
N LEU A 40 -9.87 -6.19 -2.39
CA LEU A 40 -10.04 -4.75 -2.22
C LEU A 40 -10.15 -4.02 -3.58
N PRO A 41 -10.93 -2.94 -3.68
CA PRO A 41 -11.07 -2.15 -4.91
C PRO A 41 -9.86 -1.23 -5.15
N LEU A 42 -8.67 -1.81 -5.23
CA LEU A 42 -7.41 -1.08 -5.43
C LEU A 42 -7.04 -1.01 -6.91
N ALA A 43 -6.29 0.02 -7.29
CA ALA A 43 -5.66 0.05 -8.60
C ALA A 43 -4.65 -1.11 -8.74
N ALA A 44 -4.57 -1.73 -9.91
CA ALA A 44 -3.68 -2.87 -10.14
C ALA A 44 -2.20 -2.56 -9.85
N SER A 45 -1.77 -1.32 -10.07
CA SER A 45 -0.42 -0.86 -9.74
C SER A 45 -0.11 -0.91 -8.24
N VAL A 46 -1.11 -0.71 -7.37
CA VAL A 46 -0.94 -0.78 -5.91
C VAL A 46 -0.62 -2.21 -5.47
N PHE A 47 -1.36 -3.19 -6.00
CA PHE A 47 -1.09 -4.60 -5.72
C PHE A 47 0.30 -5.02 -6.20
N ALA A 48 0.68 -4.62 -7.42
CA ALA A 48 1.98 -4.95 -7.99
C ALA A 48 3.15 -4.42 -7.14
N VAL A 49 3.05 -3.16 -6.68
CA VAL A 49 4.06 -2.54 -5.81
C VAL A 49 4.11 -3.23 -4.44
N ALA A 50 2.97 -3.59 -3.85
CA ALA A 50 2.95 -4.28 -2.55
C ALA A 50 3.62 -5.66 -2.62
N ASP A 51 3.35 -6.42 -3.68
CA ASP A 51 3.96 -7.74 -3.93
C ASP A 51 5.47 -7.65 -4.20
N GLU A 52 5.92 -6.62 -4.94
CA GLU A 52 7.35 -6.32 -5.13
C GLU A 52 8.05 -6.00 -3.80
N LEU A 53 7.53 -5.04 -3.03
CA LEU A 53 8.13 -4.62 -1.77
C LEU A 53 8.20 -5.75 -0.74
N LEU A 54 7.19 -6.64 -0.71
CA LEU A 54 7.17 -7.76 0.22
C LEU A 54 8.24 -8.80 -0.13
N ARG A 55 8.41 -9.10 -1.43
CA ARG A 55 9.45 -10.02 -1.92
C ARG A 55 10.87 -9.47 -1.67
N ASP A 56 11.07 -8.17 -1.84
CA ASP A 56 12.35 -7.50 -1.58
C ASP A 56 12.71 -7.46 -0.09
N ALA A 57 11.70 -7.44 0.79
CA ALA A 57 11.88 -7.55 2.24
C ALA A 57 12.30 -8.97 2.70
N GLY A 58 12.37 -9.96 1.79
CA GLY A 58 12.79 -11.33 2.09
C GLY A 58 11.70 -12.20 2.71
N ALA A 59 10.43 -11.86 2.48
CA ALA A 59 9.27 -12.68 2.88
C ALA A 59 8.89 -13.73 1.82
#